data_AF-A0A8J3W387-F1
#
_entry.id   AF-A0A8J3W387-F1
#
_cell.length_a   1.000
_cell.length_b   1.000
_cell.length_c   1.000
_cell.angle_alpha   90.00
_cell.angle_beta   90.00
_cell.angle_gamma   90.00
#
_symmetry.space_group_name_H-M   'P 1'
#
loop_
_entity.id
_entity.type
_entity.pdbx_description
1 polymer ?
#
loop_
_entity_poly.entity_id
_entity_poly.type
_entity_poly.pdbx_seq_one_letter_code
_entity_poly.pdbx_strand_id
1 'polypeptide(L)'
;MTSAWVSSGLAALSGRASGPPLDPGHRTAEAAAEWGDLLGVDGTVLLTERAALTGRTRGGRISVGGSCRLLDTHDGWVALSCARPDDPDLITALIGEPMSWDRLARWCRGRGAAEVSERARLLGLAAASVGEWSRPSAPPARVRVPDLRHVLVVDFSALWAGPLCAHLLGLAGARVVKVETPGRPDGARSGHRGFFDLLHAGHRSVVLEPHDPALHALVEAADVVIEASRPRALARWGLDAEVAAASGTVWLSITAYGRDHDRVGFGDDVAAAAGLVAWDGDTGEPLFCGDAIADPLTGLYAACRVVASLEASGGELLDVAMAAVAASTVSGRSPAKPVQHAPGPRSRVVPTAAGSGHGGNAG
;
A
#
# COMPACT_ATOMS: atom_id res chain seq x y z
N MET A 1 7.14 -6.73 28.99
CA MET A 1 6.14 -6.95 27.92
C MET A 1 6.82 -6.61 26.60
N THR A 2 6.80 -7.52 25.64
CA THR A 2 7.30 -7.28 24.27
C THR A 2 6.41 -6.24 23.58
N SER A 3 6.98 -5.27 22.85
CA SER A 3 6.20 -4.24 22.15
C SER A 3 5.30 -4.85 21.07
N ALA A 4 4.21 -4.16 20.70
CA ALA A 4 3.30 -4.63 19.65
C ALA A 4 4.03 -4.79 18.30
N TRP A 5 5.05 -3.96 18.06
CA TRP A 5 5.96 -4.10 16.93
C TRP A 5 6.61 -5.48 16.87
N VAL A 6 7.13 -5.98 18.00
CA VAL A 6 7.77 -7.29 18.06
C VAL A 6 6.75 -8.41 17.85
N SER A 7 5.62 -8.40 18.55
CA SER A 7 4.62 -9.47 18.43
C SER A 7 3.94 -9.52 17.07
N SER A 8 3.88 -8.40 16.33
CA SER A 8 3.28 -8.33 14.99
C SER A 8 4.02 -9.15 13.92
N GLY A 9 5.33 -9.40 14.11
CA GLY A 9 6.22 -9.95 13.09
C GLY A 9 6.96 -8.89 12.26
N LEU A 10 6.64 -7.60 12.42
CA LEU A 10 7.34 -6.50 11.74
C LEU A 10 8.83 -6.41 12.08
N ALA A 11 9.22 -6.80 13.30
CA ALA A 11 10.63 -6.86 13.68
C ALA A 11 11.44 -7.76 12.71
N ALA A 12 10.90 -8.90 12.29
CA ALA A 12 11.57 -9.79 11.34
C ALA A 12 11.84 -9.14 9.97
N LEU A 13 11.05 -8.12 9.62
CA LEU A 13 11.09 -7.35 8.39
C LEU A 13 11.84 -6.01 8.53
N SER A 14 12.45 -5.74 9.68
CA SER A 14 13.04 -4.43 9.99
C SER A 14 14.49 -4.55 10.44
N GLY A 15 15.37 -3.76 9.82
CA GLY A 15 16.81 -3.74 10.11
C GLY A 15 17.68 -4.33 9.01
N ARG A 16 18.99 -4.49 9.29
CA ARG A 16 19.97 -5.01 8.31
C ARG A 16 19.77 -6.51 8.08
N ALA A 17 20.07 -6.96 6.86
CA ALA A 17 19.92 -8.37 6.44
C ALA A 17 20.67 -9.34 7.37
N SER A 18 21.92 -9.03 7.72
CA SER A 18 22.76 -9.83 8.62
C SER A 18 22.74 -9.37 10.08
N GLY A 19 22.03 -8.28 10.39
CA GLY A 19 21.98 -7.69 11.73
C GLY A 19 20.78 -8.20 12.56
N PRO A 20 20.71 -7.82 13.85
CA PRO A 20 19.54 -8.12 14.66
C PRO A 20 18.29 -7.45 14.09
N PRO A 21 17.10 -8.06 14.25
CA PRO A 21 15.82 -7.38 14.05
C PRO A 21 15.74 -6.07 14.86
N LEU A 22 15.07 -5.06 14.30
CA LEU A 22 14.94 -3.75 14.94
C LEU A 22 13.48 -3.38 15.24
N ASP A 23 13.29 -2.68 16.35
CA ASP A 23 12.07 -1.96 16.71
C ASP A 23 12.33 -0.44 16.59
N PRO A 24 11.72 0.25 15.61
CA PRO A 24 11.90 1.69 15.42
C PRO A 24 11.14 2.54 16.46
N GLY A 25 10.31 1.93 17.32
CA GLY A 25 9.51 2.62 18.34
C GLY A 25 8.31 3.38 17.77
N HIS A 26 7.90 3.07 16.54
CA HIS A 26 6.69 3.63 15.93
C HIS A 26 5.44 2.89 16.42
N ARG A 27 4.29 3.56 16.35
CA ARG A 27 2.99 3.03 16.77
C ARG A 27 2.27 2.24 15.68
N THR A 28 3.00 1.77 14.68
CA THR A 28 2.42 1.19 13.47
C THR A 28 1.68 -0.11 13.74
N ALA A 29 2.23 -0.97 14.60
CA ALA A 29 1.57 -2.21 15.00
C ALA A 29 0.35 -1.95 15.87
N GLU A 30 0.43 -0.98 16.80
CA GLU A 30 -0.68 -0.55 17.64
C GLU A 30 -1.82 0.04 16.79
N ALA A 31 -1.51 0.94 15.86
CA ALA A 31 -2.50 1.52 14.96
C ALA A 31 -3.17 0.45 14.09
N ALA A 32 -2.41 -0.50 13.56
CA ALA A 32 -2.97 -1.60 12.80
C ALA A 32 -3.84 -2.53 13.66
N ALA A 33 -3.46 -2.81 14.91
CA ALA A 33 -4.31 -3.55 15.83
C ALA A 33 -5.62 -2.80 16.12
N GLU A 34 -5.54 -1.51 16.46
CA GLU A 34 -6.69 -0.65 16.73
C GLU A 34 -7.66 -0.58 15.53
N TRP A 35 -7.15 -0.44 14.31
CA TRP A 35 -7.98 -0.40 13.10
C TRP A 35 -8.51 -1.78 12.71
N GLY A 36 -7.74 -2.84 12.94
CA GLY A 36 -8.18 -4.22 12.77
C GLY A 36 -9.36 -4.57 13.68
N ASP A 37 -9.30 -4.16 14.95
CA ASP A 37 -10.37 -4.36 15.91
C ASP A 37 -11.69 -3.72 15.46
N LEU A 38 -11.64 -2.54 14.84
CA LEU A 38 -12.82 -1.87 14.27
C LEU A 38 -13.47 -2.69 13.15
N LEU A 39 -12.70 -3.51 12.44
CA LEU A 39 -13.17 -4.35 11.34
C LEU A 39 -13.35 -5.82 11.74
N GLY A 40 -13.06 -6.18 12.99
CA GLY A 40 -13.11 -7.57 13.47
C GLY A 40 -12.03 -8.48 12.87
N VAL A 41 -10.85 -7.95 12.54
CA VAL A 41 -9.71 -8.70 11.97
C VAL A 41 -8.41 -8.44 12.73
N ASP A 42 -7.45 -9.37 12.68
CA ASP A 42 -6.08 -9.12 13.19
C ASP A 42 -5.33 -8.21 12.19
N GLY A 43 -5.39 -6.90 12.43
CA GLY A 43 -4.74 -5.92 11.56
C GLY A 43 -3.22 -6.02 11.54
N THR A 44 -2.58 -6.60 12.56
CA THR A 44 -1.12 -6.77 12.60
C THR A 44 -0.64 -7.83 11.62
N VAL A 45 -1.44 -8.87 11.37
CA VAL A 45 -1.13 -9.89 10.36
C VAL A 45 -1.08 -9.26 8.97
N LEU A 46 -2.02 -8.36 8.67
CA LEU A 46 -2.13 -7.69 7.36
C LEU A 46 -0.85 -6.97 6.94
N LEU A 47 -0.06 -6.49 7.90
CA LEU A 47 1.21 -5.80 7.64
C LEU A 47 2.33 -6.72 7.17
N THR A 48 2.19 -8.03 7.35
CA THR A 48 3.28 -9.00 7.14
C THR A 48 2.98 -10.09 6.12
N GLU A 49 1.76 -10.12 5.57
CA GLU A 49 1.27 -11.25 4.76
C GLU A 49 2.07 -11.48 3.48
N ARG A 50 2.42 -10.39 2.77
CA ARG A 50 3.19 -10.51 1.54
C ARG A 50 4.58 -11.10 1.81
N ALA A 51 5.24 -10.67 2.88
CA ALA A 51 6.53 -11.20 3.27
C ALA A 51 6.44 -12.68 3.68
N ALA A 52 5.41 -13.05 4.44
CA ALA A 52 5.16 -14.44 4.83
C ALA A 52 4.97 -15.36 3.62
N LEU A 53 4.19 -14.93 2.62
CA LEU A 53 3.94 -15.70 1.40
C LEU A 53 5.15 -15.77 0.47
N THR A 54 5.95 -14.71 0.41
CA THR A 54 7.11 -14.63 -0.50
C THR A 54 8.41 -15.15 0.11
N GLY A 55 8.44 -15.42 1.43
CA GLY A 55 9.65 -15.78 2.17
C GLY A 55 10.68 -14.65 2.25
N ARG A 56 10.29 -13.40 1.94
CA ARG A 56 11.18 -12.25 1.95
C ARG A 56 11.42 -11.75 3.38
N THR A 57 12.59 -11.19 3.61
CA THR A 57 13.05 -10.73 4.92
C THR A 57 13.65 -9.33 4.83
N ARG A 58 13.97 -8.73 5.99
CA ARG A 58 14.64 -7.41 6.08
C ARG A 58 15.91 -7.32 5.22
N GLY A 59 16.11 -6.16 4.57
CA GLY A 59 17.22 -5.90 3.65
C GLY A 59 18.08 -4.67 4.01
N GLY A 60 17.82 -4.02 5.15
CA GLY A 60 18.47 -2.77 5.53
C GLY A 60 18.05 -1.61 4.63
N ARG A 61 18.96 -1.14 3.77
CA ARG A 61 18.72 -0.05 2.80
C ARG A 61 18.09 -0.51 1.49
N ILE A 62 17.82 -1.81 1.35
CA ILE A 62 17.05 -2.38 0.26
C ILE A 62 15.72 -2.83 0.86
N SER A 63 14.60 -2.43 0.28
CA SER A 63 13.28 -2.78 0.81
C SER A 63 13.04 -4.28 0.76
N VAL A 64 12.10 -4.78 1.57
CA VAL A 64 11.78 -6.22 1.62
C VAL A 64 11.38 -6.75 0.24
N GLY A 65 10.63 -5.97 -0.54
CA GLY A 65 10.27 -6.29 -1.93
C GLY A 65 11.44 -6.22 -2.93
N GLY A 66 12.54 -5.57 -2.58
CA GLY A 66 13.77 -5.45 -3.37
C GLY A 66 13.77 -4.34 -4.43
N SER A 67 12.65 -3.67 -4.66
CA SER A 67 12.48 -2.66 -5.69
C SER A 67 12.87 -1.24 -5.25
N CYS A 68 12.94 -0.97 -3.95
CA CYS A 68 13.26 0.36 -3.43
C CYS A 68 14.60 0.37 -2.68
N ARG A 69 15.35 1.47 -2.80
CA ARG A 69 16.61 1.68 -2.05
C ARG A 69 16.65 3.04 -1.36
N LEU A 70 17.23 3.05 -0.16
CA LEU A 70 17.64 4.25 0.56
C LEU A 70 19.05 4.65 0.11
N LEU A 71 19.15 5.83 -0.48
CA LEU A 71 20.34 6.38 -1.10
C LEU A 71 20.79 7.62 -0.32
N ASP A 72 22.07 7.63 0.03
CA ASP A 72 22.71 8.72 0.75
C ASP A 72 22.88 9.93 -0.18
N THR A 73 22.58 11.12 0.33
CA THR A 73 22.72 12.42 -0.33
C THR A 73 23.60 13.33 0.52
N HIS A 74 24.07 14.46 -0.01
CA HIS A 74 25.04 15.27 0.75
C HIS A 74 24.50 15.83 2.08
N ASP A 75 23.17 15.89 2.24
CA ASP A 75 22.44 16.50 3.34
C ASP A 75 21.36 15.58 3.94
N GLY A 76 21.24 14.33 3.50
CA GLY A 76 20.12 13.48 3.88
C GLY A 76 20.03 12.17 3.11
N TRP A 77 18.80 11.72 2.88
CA TRP A 77 18.51 10.42 2.28
C TRP A 77 17.32 10.52 1.34
N VAL A 78 17.36 9.75 0.26
CA VAL A 78 16.24 9.56 -0.66
C VAL A 78 15.89 8.08 -0.76
N ALA A 79 14.60 7.77 -0.65
CA ALA A 79 14.06 6.50 -1.10
C ALA A 79 13.73 6.61 -2.59
N LEU A 80 14.24 5.69 -3.41
CA LEU A 80 13.93 5.63 -4.84
C LEU A 80 13.51 4.20 -5.21
N SER A 81 12.33 4.10 -5.81
CA SER A 81 11.73 2.84 -6.27
C SER A 81 12.00 2.63 -7.77
N CYS A 82 12.42 1.41 -8.10
CA CYS A 82 12.55 0.88 -9.45
C CYS A 82 11.65 -0.36 -9.55
N ALA A 83 10.33 -0.12 -9.61
CA ALA A 83 9.29 -1.14 -9.50
C ALA A 83 8.58 -1.44 -10.83
N ARG A 84 8.67 -0.53 -11.81
CA ARG A 84 8.03 -0.66 -13.12
C ARG A 84 9.06 -1.04 -14.20
N PRO A 85 8.63 -1.71 -15.28
CA PRO A 85 9.49 -2.04 -16.41
C PRO A 85 10.24 -0.83 -16.99
N ASP A 86 9.61 0.34 -17.00
CA ASP A 86 10.16 1.57 -17.60
C ASP A 86 11.08 2.34 -16.63
N ASP A 87 11.10 2.02 -15.33
CA ASP A 87 11.89 2.76 -14.33
C ASP A 87 13.41 2.76 -14.62
N PRO A 88 14.05 1.67 -15.12
CA PRO A 88 15.47 1.69 -15.47
C PRO A 88 15.83 2.73 -16.54
N ASP A 89 14.97 2.94 -17.53
CA ASP A 89 15.19 3.93 -18.60
C ASP A 89 15.03 5.36 -18.06
N LEU A 90 14.02 5.58 -17.20
CA LEU A 90 13.83 6.85 -16.51
C LEU A 90 14.99 7.17 -15.55
N ILE A 91 15.52 6.19 -14.84
CA ILE A 91 16.71 6.35 -13.98
C ILE A 91 17.95 6.65 -14.84
N THR A 92 18.08 5.99 -16.01
CA THR A 92 19.15 6.28 -16.96
C THR A 92 19.10 7.74 -17.42
N ALA A 93 17.90 8.23 -17.75
CA ALA A 93 17.68 9.63 -18.09
C ALA A 93 17.99 10.60 -16.92
N LEU A 94 17.63 10.21 -15.69
CA LEU A 94 17.89 11.00 -14.48
C LEU A 94 19.39 11.24 -14.24
N ILE A 95 20.20 10.19 -14.38
CA ILE A 95 21.62 10.23 -14.02
C ILE A 95 22.54 10.51 -15.22
N GLY A 96 22.03 10.40 -16.45
CA GLY A 96 22.79 10.58 -17.68
C GLY A 96 23.73 9.42 -18.03
N GLU A 97 23.57 8.27 -17.37
CA GLU A 97 24.37 7.06 -17.54
C GLU A 97 23.47 5.82 -17.45
N PRO A 98 23.82 4.67 -18.08
CA PRO A 98 23.00 3.47 -17.99
C PRO A 98 22.78 3.04 -16.53
N MET A 99 21.54 2.71 -16.20
CA MET A 99 21.11 2.39 -14.84
C MET A 99 21.98 1.31 -14.19
N SER A 100 22.53 1.67 -13.04
CA SER A 100 22.97 0.73 -12.01
C SER A 100 22.83 1.42 -10.66
N TRP A 101 22.58 0.64 -9.60
CA TRP A 101 22.43 1.21 -8.26
C TRP A 101 23.69 1.94 -7.77
N ASP A 102 24.88 1.51 -8.17
CA ASP A 102 26.14 2.17 -7.77
C ASP A 102 26.33 3.52 -8.47
N ARG A 103 25.96 3.63 -9.75
CA ARG A 103 25.95 4.91 -10.48
C ARG A 103 24.95 5.87 -9.87
N LEU A 104 23.73 5.40 -9.62
CA LEU A 104 22.70 6.21 -8.99
C LEU A 104 23.12 6.67 -7.59
N ALA A 105 23.69 5.78 -6.76
CA ALA A 105 24.19 6.15 -5.43
C ALA A 105 25.30 7.21 -5.51
N ARG A 106 26.26 7.08 -6.44
CA ARG A 106 27.28 8.13 -6.67
C ARG A 106 26.66 9.45 -7.11
N TRP A 107 25.67 9.41 -7.99
CA TRP A 107 24.97 10.60 -8.47
C TRP A 107 24.20 11.31 -7.34
N CYS A 108 23.57 10.56 -6.42
CA CYS A 108 22.86 11.08 -5.25
C CYS A 108 23.78 11.77 -4.23
N ARG A 109 24.95 11.20 -3.93
CA ARG A 109 25.89 11.75 -2.93
C ARG A 109 26.36 13.18 -3.23
N GLY A 110 26.37 13.58 -4.48
CA GLY A 110 26.77 14.92 -4.90
C GLY A 110 25.66 15.97 -4.86
N ARG A 111 24.45 15.64 -4.39
CA ARG A 111 23.24 16.46 -4.51
C ARG A 111 22.42 16.48 -3.23
N GLY A 112 21.50 17.44 -3.11
CA GLY A 112 20.53 17.51 -2.00
C GLY A 112 19.41 16.48 -2.12
N ALA A 113 18.90 16.00 -0.99
CA ALA A 113 17.79 15.04 -0.99
C ALA A 113 16.56 15.60 -1.72
N ALA A 114 16.22 16.86 -1.44
CA ALA A 114 15.11 17.56 -2.10
C ALA A 114 15.35 17.70 -3.62
N GLU A 115 16.57 18.01 -4.05
CA GLU A 115 16.94 18.15 -5.47
C GLU A 115 16.85 16.81 -6.21
N VAL A 116 17.42 15.74 -5.62
CA VAL A 116 17.36 14.38 -6.16
C VAL A 116 15.91 13.95 -6.34
N SER A 117 15.12 14.11 -5.28
CA SER A 117 13.73 13.68 -5.26
C SER A 117 12.89 14.46 -6.27
N GLU A 118 13.08 15.77 -6.37
CA GLU A 118 12.35 16.60 -7.33
C GLU A 118 12.65 16.23 -8.78
N ARG A 119 13.93 16.02 -9.12
CA ARG A 119 14.30 15.58 -10.48
C ARG A 119 13.72 14.22 -10.83
N ALA A 120 13.75 13.27 -9.90
CA ALA A 120 13.15 11.97 -10.11
C ALA A 120 11.64 12.08 -10.38
N ARG A 121 10.92 12.92 -9.61
CA ARG A 121 9.48 13.17 -9.80
C ARG A 121 9.15 13.81 -11.14
N LEU A 122 9.97 14.75 -11.62
CA LEU A 122 9.78 15.36 -12.94
C LEU A 122 9.84 14.33 -14.08
N LEU A 123 10.58 13.23 -13.89
CA LEU A 123 10.63 12.09 -14.82
C LEU A 123 9.55 11.04 -14.54
N GLY A 124 8.68 11.28 -13.55
CA GLY A 124 7.63 10.35 -13.15
C GLY A 124 8.12 9.14 -12.37
N LEU A 125 9.34 9.16 -11.82
CA LEU A 125 9.85 8.14 -10.91
C LEU A 125 9.22 8.28 -9.51
N ALA A 126 9.07 7.15 -8.83
CA ALA A 126 8.70 7.11 -7.42
C ALA A 126 9.94 7.37 -6.56
N ALA A 127 10.02 8.58 -6.00
CA ALA A 127 11.10 8.98 -5.11
C ALA A 127 10.64 10.01 -4.08
N ALA A 128 11.27 9.96 -2.91
CA ALA A 128 11.01 10.86 -1.79
C ALA A 128 12.25 11.07 -0.93
N SER A 129 12.44 12.30 -0.44
CA SER A 129 13.38 12.55 0.64
C SER A 129 12.82 11.91 1.92
N VAL A 130 13.67 11.27 2.72
CA VAL A 130 13.23 10.63 3.97
C VAL A 130 12.70 11.69 4.95
N GLY A 131 11.45 11.54 5.39
CA GLY A 131 10.80 12.45 6.33
C GLY A 131 10.34 13.79 5.75
N GLU A 132 10.24 13.94 4.43
CA GLU A 132 9.73 15.16 3.81
C GLU A 132 8.23 15.39 4.03
N TRP A 133 7.47 14.35 4.36
CA TRP A 133 6.03 14.42 4.60
C TRP A 133 5.73 14.38 6.09
N SER A 134 5.06 15.42 6.61
CA SER A 134 4.78 15.59 8.03
C SER A 134 3.30 15.83 8.37
N ARG A 135 2.39 15.71 7.39
CA ARG A 135 0.95 15.95 7.57
C ARG A 135 0.22 14.62 7.82
N PRO A 136 -0.07 14.24 9.08
CA PRO A 136 -0.72 12.95 9.35
C PRO A 136 -2.20 13.00 9.01
N SER A 137 -2.76 11.85 8.63
CA SER A 137 -4.21 11.65 8.60
C SER A 137 -4.79 11.66 10.02
N ALA A 138 -6.03 12.12 10.16
CA ALA A 138 -6.78 11.93 11.40
C ALA A 138 -7.06 10.43 11.62
N PRO A 139 -7.12 9.95 12.88
CA PRO A 139 -7.52 8.57 13.16
C PRO A 139 -8.93 8.30 12.62
N PRO A 140 -9.23 7.07 12.16
CA PRO A 140 -10.57 6.75 11.69
C PRO A 140 -11.56 6.87 12.86
N ALA A 141 -12.80 7.26 12.55
CA ALA A 141 -13.87 7.25 13.53
C ALA A 141 -14.09 5.84 14.08
N ARG A 142 -14.45 5.72 15.36
CA ARG A 142 -14.85 4.43 15.94
C ARG A 142 -16.26 4.13 15.49
N VAL A 143 -16.39 3.14 14.62
CA VAL A 143 -17.63 2.76 13.96
C VAL A 143 -17.87 1.27 14.14
N ARG A 144 -19.13 0.86 14.21
CA ARG A 144 -19.48 -0.56 14.23
C ARG A 144 -19.65 -0.98 12.77
N VAL A 145 -18.96 -2.04 12.33
CA VAL A 145 -19.15 -2.55 10.96
C VAL A 145 -20.63 -2.86 10.75
N PRO A 146 -21.33 -2.14 9.84
CA PRO A 146 -22.71 -2.43 9.52
C PRO A 146 -22.79 -3.71 8.68
N ASP A 147 -23.99 -4.24 8.49
CA ASP A 147 -24.19 -5.39 7.61
C ASP A 147 -23.94 -4.98 6.15
N LEU A 148 -22.79 -5.36 5.58
CA LEU A 148 -22.41 -4.97 4.23
C LEU A 148 -22.96 -5.92 3.15
N ARG A 149 -23.81 -6.91 3.46
CA ARG A 149 -24.30 -7.89 2.46
C ARG A 149 -25.08 -7.30 1.29
N HIS A 150 -25.58 -6.08 1.45
CA HIS A 150 -26.28 -5.35 0.40
C HIS A 150 -25.35 -4.44 -0.43
N VAL A 151 -24.11 -4.22 0.03
CA VAL A 151 -23.15 -3.28 -0.56
C VAL A 151 -22.45 -3.90 -1.76
N LEU A 152 -22.48 -3.21 -2.89
CA LEU A 152 -21.67 -3.48 -4.08
C LEU A 152 -20.43 -2.59 -4.08
N VAL A 153 -19.26 -3.23 -4.05
CA VAL A 153 -17.95 -2.58 -4.20
C VAL A 153 -17.43 -2.83 -5.61
N VAL A 154 -17.11 -1.76 -6.33
CA VAL A 154 -16.43 -1.81 -7.63
C VAL A 154 -14.98 -1.37 -7.43
N ASP A 155 -14.05 -2.30 -7.65
CA ASP A 155 -12.63 -2.10 -7.36
C ASP A 155 -11.79 -1.94 -8.65
N PHE A 156 -11.36 -0.71 -8.92
CA PHE A 156 -10.40 -0.36 -9.99
C PHE A 156 -8.95 -0.35 -9.52
N SER A 157 -8.70 -0.51 -8.22
CA SER A 157 -7.36 -0.42 -7.65
C SER A 157 -6.51 -1.63 -8.02
N ALA A 158 -5.20 -1.52 -7.76
CA ALA A 158 -4.24 -2.57 -8.07
C ALA A 158 -3.19 -2.64 -6.96
N LEU A 159 -2.33 -3.66 -7.04
CA LEU A 159 -1.24 -3.91 -6.11
C LEU A 159 -1.74 -4.34 -4.73
N TRP A 160 -1.76 -3.45 -3.73
CA TRP A 160 -1.97 -3.86 -2.35
C TRP A 160 -2.95 -2.99 -1.57
N ALA A 161 -2.73 -1.68 -1.42
CA ALA A 161 -3.57 -0.84 -0.55
C ALA A 161 -5.07 -0.91 -0.88
N GLY A 162 -5.44 -0.64 -2.13
CA GLY A 162 -6.83 -0.70 -2.58
C GLY A 162 -7.42 -2.12 -2.58
N PRO A 163 -6.74 -3.14 -3.14
CA PRO A 163 -7.24 -4.51 -3.09
C PRO A 163 -7.42 -5.03 -1.66
N LEU A 164 -6.55 -4.65 -0.71
CA LEU A 164 -6.72 -4.99 0.70
C LEU A 164 -7.97 -4.33 1.28
N CYS A 165 -8.21 -3.04 0.98
CA CYS A 165 -9.44 -2.37 1.40
C CYS A 165 -10.68 -3.09 0.87
N ALA A 166 -10.73 -3.37 -0.43
CA ALA A 166 -11.81 -4.11 -1.08
C ALA A 166 -12.04 -5.48 -0.41
N HIS A 167 -10.95 -6.20 -0.14
CA HIS A 167 -11.00 -7.50 0.49
C HIS A 167 -11.57 -7.46 1.91
N LEU A 168 -11.18 -6.47 2.72
CA LEU A 168 -11.70 -6.31 4.08
C LEU A 168 -13.20 -6.00 4.06
N LEU A 169 -13.67 -5.19 3.11
CA LEU A 169 -15.11 -4.97 2.89
C LEU A 169 -15.83 -6.26 2.46
N GLY A 170 -15.19 -7.07 1.62
CA GLY A 170 -15.69 -8.38 1.21
C GLY A 170 -15.81 -9.37 2.38
N LEU A 171 -14.82 -9.43 3.27
CA LEU A 171 -14.87 -10.22 4.51
C LEU A 171 -15.98 -9.76 5.46
N ALA A 172 -16.30 -8.46 5.45
CA ALA A 172 -17.44 -7.88 6.15
C ALA A 172 -18.79 -8.12 5.45
N GLY A 173 -18.80 -8.80 4.30
CA GLY A 173 -20.01 -9.27 3.60
C GLY A 173 -20.30 -8.56 2.29
N ALA A 174 -19.55 -7.53 1.90
CA ALA A 174 -19.80 -6.80 0.66
C ALA A 174 -19.57 -7.66 -0.58
N ARG A 175 -20.35 -7.40 -1.64
CA ARG A 175 -20.13 -8.00 -2.95
C ARG A 175 -19.08 -7.18 -3.70
N VAL A 176 -17.89 -7.74 -3.86
CA VAL A 176 -16.78 -7.06 -4.55
C VAL A 176 -16.68 -7.52 -6.01
N VAL A 177 -16.58 -6.55 -6.92
CA VAL A 177 -16.29 -6.75 -8.34
C VAL A 177 -15.00 -6.02 -8.68
N LYS A 178 -13.92 -6.79 -8.87
CA LYS A 178 -12.65 -6.31 -9.41
C LYS A 178 -12.82 -5.99 -10.89
N VAL A 179 -12.53 -4.75 -11.27
CA VAL A 179 -12.54 -4.31 -12.67
C VAL A 179 -11.11 -4.06 -13.13
N GLU A 180 -10.78 -4.61 -14.28
CA GLU A 180 -9.51 -4.40 -14.97
C GLU A 180 -9.77 -4.01 -16.44
N THR A 181 -8.77 -3.44 -17.09
CA THR A 181 -8.78 -3.20 -18.55
C THR A 181 -7.73 -4.10 -19.21
N PRO A 182 -7.89 -4.50 -20.49
CA PRO A 182 -6.91 -5.36 -21.15
C PRO A 182 -5.48 -4.80 -21.14
N GLY A 183 -5.35 -3.48 -21.26
CA GLY A 183 -4.05 -2.79 -21.26
C GLY A 183 -3.47 -2.48 -19.87
N ARG A 184 -4.24 -2.70 -18.79
CA ARG A 184 -3.81 -2.39 -17.42
C ARG A 184 -4.38 -3.40 -16.42
N PRO A 185 -3.91 -4.65 -16.45
CA PRO A 185 -4.22 -5.62 -15.41
C PRO A 185 -3.63 -5.18 -14.06
N ASP A 186 -4.14 -5.75 -12.97
CA ASP A 186 -3.55 -5.61 -11.65
C ASP A 186 -2.11 -6.15 -11.64
N GLY A 187 -1.14 -5.28 -11.33
CA GLY A 187 0.27 -5.63 -11.27
C GLY A 187 0.58 -6.77 -10.30
N ALA A 188 -0.25 -6.99 -9.27
CA ALA A 188 -0.11 -8.12 -8.36
C ALA A 188 -0.24 -9.48 -9.06
N ARG A 189 -0.91 -9.56 -10.23
CA ARG A 189 -0.99 -10.78 -11.07
C ARG A 189 0.37 -11.26 -11.56
N SER A 190 1.31 -10.33 -11.78
CA SER A 190 2.68 -10.64 -12.20
C SER A 190 3.62 -10.91 -11.01
N GLY A 191 3.12 -10.71 -9.78
CA GLY A 191 3.83 -10.98 -8.55
C GLY A 191 3.61 -12.39 -8.03
N HIS A 192 3.63 -12.54 -6.71
CA HIS A 192 3.39 -13.83 -6.07
C HIS A 192 1.92 -14.22 -6.18
N ARG A 193 1.61 -15.32 -6.89
CA ARG A 193 0.24 -15.76 -7.16
C ARG A 193 -0.60 -15.93 -5.89
N GLY A 194 -0.04 -16.54 -4.84
CA GLY A 194 -0.74 -16.71 -3.57
C GLY A 194 -1.08 -15.39 -2.87
N PHE A 195 -0.37 -14.30 -3.16
CA PHE A 195 -0.67 -12.98 -2.62
C PHE A 195 -1.80 -12.29 -3.40
N PHE A 196 -1.79 -12.42 -4.73
CA PHE A 196 -2.94 -12.00 -5.55
C PHE A 196 -4.21 -12.77 -5.17
N ASP A 197 -4.11 -14.09 -5.05
CA ASP A 197 -5.23 -14.95 -4.66
C ASP A 197 -5.75 -14.59 -3.25
N LEU A 198 -4.85 -14.22 -2.32
CA LEU A 198 -5.21 -13.76 -0.97
C LEU A 198 -6.03 -12.46 -1.02
N LEU A 199 -5.56 -11.45 -1.76
CA LEU A 199 -6.22 -10.14 -1.85
C LEU A 199 -7.56 -10.20 -2.59
N HIS A 200 -7.70 -11.10 -3.56
CA HIS A 200 -8.91 -11.18 -4.39
C HIS A 200 -9.82 -12.37 -4.06
N ALA A 201 -9.55 -13.07 -2.97
CA ALA A 201 -10.36 -14.19 -2.53
C ALA A 201 -11.82 -13.75 -2.29
N GLY A 202 -12.76 -14.45 -2.95
CA GLY A 202 -14.20 -14.16 -2.87
C GLY A 202 -14.68 -13.04 -3.80
N HIS A 203 -13.79 -12.32 -4.48
CA HIS A 203 -14.17 -11.28 -5.43
C HIS A 203 -14.67 -11.89 -6.73
N ARG A 204 -15.62 -11.21 -7.38
CA ARG A 204 -15.85 -11.39 -8.83
C ARG A 204 -14.85 -10.53 -9.59
N SER A 205 -14.50 -10.92 -10.81
CA SER A 205 -13.59 -10.15 -11.65
C SER A 205 -14.15 -10.04 -13.07
N VAL A 206 -14.04 -8.86 -13.65
CA VAL A 206 -14.40 -8.57 -15.04
C VAL A 206 -13.31 -7.73 -15.69
N VAL A 207 -13.10 -7.98 -16.98
CA VAL A 207 -12.23 -7.14 -17.81
C VAL A 207 -13.15 -6.37 -18.75
N LEU A 208 -13.14 -5.05 -18.64
CA LEU A 208 -14.00 -4.15 -19.42
C LEU A 208 -13.13 -3.08 -20.08
N GLU A 209 -13.53 -2.65 -21.27
CA GLU A 209 -12.90 -1.50 -21.93
C GLU A 209 -13.42 -0.18 -21.32
N PRO A 210 -12.61 0.88 -21.29
CA PRO A 210 -12.98 2.19 -20.73
C PRO A 210 -14.31 2.80 -21.18
N HIS A 211 -14.80 2.49 -22.38
CA HIS A 211 -16.02 3.07 -22.96
C HIS A 211 -17.13 2.03 -23.12
N ASP A 212 -17.00 0.87 -22.47
CA ASP A 212 -18.04 -0.15 -22.46
C ASP A 212 -19.25 0.35 -21.63
N PRO A 213 -20.48 0.37 -22.16
CA PRO A 213 -21.67 0.73 -21.39
C PRO A 213 -21.84 -0.09 -20.10
N ALA A 214 -21.39 -1.34 -20.08
CA ALA A 214 -21.43 -2.19 -18.88
C ALA A 214 -20.55 -1.65 -17.75
N LEU A 215 -19.46 -0.95 -18.07
CA LEU A 215 -18.59 -0.31 -17.08
C LEU A 215 -19.33 0.82 -16.35
N HIS A 216 -19.99 1.70 -17.10
CA HIS A 216 -20.77 2.79 -16.54
C HIS A 216 -21.94 2.26 -15.70
N ALA A 217 -22.70 1.29 -16.22
CA ALA A 217 -23.80 0.67 -15.49
C ALA A 217 -23.34 0.00 -14.19
N LEU A 218 -22.14 -0.60 -14.18
CA LEU A 218 -21.56 -1.19 -12.98
C LEU A 218 -21.19 -0.14 -11.93
N VAL A 219 -20.62 1.00 -12.36
CA VAL A 219 -20.29 2.12 -11.47
C VAL A 219 -21.54 2.82 -10.94
N GLU A 220 -22.55 3.04 -11.78
CA GLU A 220 -23.84 3.62 -11.38
C GLU A 220 -24.58 2.77 -10.35
N ALA A 221 -24.40 1.44 -10.39
CA ALA A 221 -24.98 0.52 -9.42
C ALA A 221 -24.17 0.39 -8.12
N ALA A 222 -22.97 0.98 -8.04
CA ALA A 222 -22.05 0.76 -6.93
C ALA A 222 -22.36 1.63 -5.72
N ASP A 223 -22.35 1.00 -4.54
CA ASP A 223 -22.38 1.72 -3.26
C ASP A 223 -20.98 2.25 -2.91
N VAL A 224 -19.94 1.53 -3.31
CA VAL A 224 -18.53 1.92 -3.12
C VAL A 224 -17.76 1.73 -4.41
N VAL A 225 -16.99 2.75 -4.79
CA VAL A 225 -15.97 2.65 -5.84
C VAL A 225 -14.60 2.87 -5.22
N ILE A 226 -13.67 1.96 -5.49
CA ILE A 226 -12.29 2.06 -5.01
C ILE A 226 -11.38 2.26 -6.21
N GLU A 227 -10.58 3.31 -6.18
CA GLU A 227 -9.56 3.56 -7.19
C GLU A 227 -8.23 3.94 -6.52
N ALA A 228 -7.14 3.44 -7.11
CA ALA A 228 -5.78 3.73 -6.67
C ALA A 228 -4.91 4.22 -7.85
N SER A 229 -5.53 5.03 -8.70
CA SER A 229 -4.95 5.60 -9.89
C SER A 229 -4.78 7.12 -9.73
N ARG A 230 -4.20 7.78 -10.73
CA ARG A 230 -4.25 9.25 -10.76
C ARG A 230 -5.72 9.65 -10.97
N PRO A 231 -6.26 10.66 -10.26
CA PRO A 231 -7.67 11.05 -10.36
C PRO A 231 -8.18 11.21 -11.80
N ARG A 232 -7.32 11.75 -12.68
CA ARG A 232 -7.62 11.95 -14.11
C ARG A 232 -7.82 10.66 -14.92
N ALA A 233 -7.39 9.50 -14.43
CA ALA A 233 -7.38 8.27 -15.22
C ALA A 233 -8.80 7.77 -15.49
N LEU A 234 -9.64 7.70 -14.44
CA LEU A 234 -11.04 7.30 -14.57
C LEU A 234 -11.92 8.41 -15.15
N ALA A 235 -11.58 9.69 -14.89
CA ALA A 235 -12.26 10.82 -15.52
C ALA A 235 -12.16 10.79 -17.06
N ARG A 236 -11.04 10.31 -17.63
CA ARG A 236 -10.89 10.09 -19.07
C ARG A 236 -11.80 9.01 -19.65
N TRP A 237 -12.34 8.16 -18.78
CA TRP A 237 -13.31 7.12 -19.13
C TRP A 237 -14.75 7.60 -18.90
N GLY A 238 -14.94 8.89 -18.60
CA GLY A 238 -16.26 9.45 -18.27
C GLY A 238 -16.76 9.06 -16.88
N LEU A 239 -15.90 8.56 -16.01
CA LEU A 239 -16.22 8.22 -14.62
C LEU A 239 -15.74 9.36 -13.71
N ASP A 240 -16.68 10.20 -13.28
CA ASP A 240 -16.41 11.37 -12.44
C ASP A 240 -16.69 11.04 -10.97
N ALA A 241 -15.66 11.18 -10.14
CA ALA A 241 -15.69 10.77 -8.74
C ALA A 241 -16.61 11.68 -7.91
N GLU A 242 -16.57 12.98 -8.19
CA GLU A 242 -17.36 14.00 -7.52
C GLU A 242 -18.85 13.85 -7.87
N VAL A 243 -19.18 13.55 -9.13
CA VAL A 243 -20.57 13.27 -9.57
C VAL A 243 -21.10 11.97 -8.94
N ALA A 244 -20.29 10.91 -8.91
CA ALA A 244 -20.67 9.66 -8.27
C ALA A 244 -20.91 9.86 -6.77
N ALA A 245 -20.01 10.57 -6.08
CA ALA A 245 -20.16 10.90 -4.67
C ALA A 245 -21.43 11.71 -4.40
N ALA A 246 -21.72 12.73 -5.20
CA ALA A 246 -22.95 13.52 -5.08
C ALA A 246 -24.23 12.71 -5.31
N SER A 247 -24.12 11.55 -5.97
CA SER A 247 -25.23 10.62 -6.24
C SER A 247 -25.41 9.55 -5.16
N GLY A 248 -24.59 9.56 -4.10
CA GLY A 248 -24.71 8.66 -2.95
C GLY A 248 -23.62 7.58 -2.86
N THR A 249 -22.78 7.43 -3.89
CA THR A 249 -21.66 6.48 -3.87
C THR A 249 -20.56 6.93 -2.92
N VAL A 250 -19.95 6.01 -2.18
CA VAL A 250 -18.68 6.28 -1.49
C VAL A 250 -17.55 6.06 -2.49
N TRP A 251 -16.92 7.14 -2.95
CA TRP A 251 -15.77 7.06 -3.85
C TRP A 251 -14.48 7.15 -3.05
N LEU A 252 -13.76 6.04 -2.93
CA LEU A 252 -12.46 5.97 -2.29
C LEU A 252 -11.34 6.16 -3.32
N SER A 253 -10.56 7.22 -3.14
CA SER A 253 -9.35 7.53 -3.90
C SER A 253 -8.13 7.31 -3.02
N ILE A 254 -7.35 6.26 -3.30
CA ILE A 254 -6.07 6.00 -2.62
C ILE A 254 -4.93 6.50 -3.50
N THR A 255 -4.20 7.48 -3.01
CA THR A 255 -3.03 8.03 -3.72
C THR A 255 -1.80 8.04 -2.82
N ALA A 256 -0.62 8.17 -3.42
CA ALA A 256 0.62 8.20 -2.64
C ALA A 256 0.68 9.41 -1.69
N TYR A 257 0.20 10.59 -2.15
CA TYR A 257 0.36 11.85 -1.43
C TYR A 257 -0.92 12.70 -1.31
N GLY A 258 -2.02 12.34 -1.95
CA GLY A 258 -3.26 13.13 -2.03
C GLY A 258 -3.69 13.38 -3.47
N ARG A 259 -4.98 13.64 -3.71
CA ARG A 259 -5.53 13.90 -5.07
C ARG A 259 -4.99 15.18 -5.71
N ASP A 260 -4.51 16.12 -4.91
CA ASP A 260 -3.87 17.37 -5.34
C ASP A 260 -2.42 17.19 -5.82
N HIS A 261 -1.87 15.98 -5.71
CA HIS A 261 -0.51 15.66 -6.10
C HIS A 261 -0.46 14.63 -7.24
N ASP A 262 0.26 14.96 -8.33
CA ASP A 262 0.51 14.03 -9.45
C ASP A 262 1.79 13.20 -9.25
N ARG A 263 2.03 12.70 -8.04
CA ARG A 263 3.25 11.97 -7.69
C ARG A 263 3.02 10.47 -7.78
N VAL A 264 3.95 9.76 -8.43
CA VAL A 264 4.03 8.29 -8.35
C VAL A 264 4.65 7.93 -7.00
N GLY A 265 4.13 6.87 -6.36
CA GLY A 265 4.73 6.32 -5.16
C GLY A 265 4.34 4.87 -4.96
N PHE A 266 5.19 4.12 -4.28
CA PHE A 266 4.95 2.76 -3.81
C PHE A 266 5.13 2.71 -2.29
N GLY A 267 4.61 1.66 -1.63
CA GLY A 267 4.54 1.62 -0.18
C GLY A 267 5.87 1.86 0.55
N ASP A 268 7.01 1.48 -0.03
CA ASP A 268 8.34 1.67 0.56
C ASP A 268 8.81 3.14 0.50
N ASP A 269 8.79 3.78 -0.67
CA ASP A 269 9.21 5.17 -0.82
C ASP A 269 8.25 6.14 -0.14
N VAL A 270 6.96 5.81 -0.12
CA VAL A 270 5.93 6.58 0.58
C VAL A 270 6.09 6.48 2.10
N ALA A 271 6.36 5.28 2.64
CA ALA A 271 6.69 5.12 4.06
C ALA A 271 7.93 5.94 4.44
N ALA A 272 8.99 5.88 3.61
CA ALA A 272 10.19 6.66 3.82
C ALA A 272 9.91 8.18 3.77
N ALA A 273 9.07 8.65 2.85
CA ALA A 273 8.64 10.04 2.76
C ALA A 273 8.00 10.52 4.07
N ALA A 274 7.18 9.67 4.70
CA ALA A 274 6.53 9.94 5.99
C ALA A 274 7.48 9.82 7.20
N GLY A 275 8.74 9.42 6.99
CA GLY A 275 9.71 9.15 8.05
C GLY A 275 9.50 7.82 8.77
N LEU A 276 8.67 6.93 8.22
CA LEU A 276 8.42 5.59 8.73
C LEU A 276 9.58 4.67 8.31
N VAL A 277 10.71 4.81 9.02
CA VAL A 277 11.97 4.09 8.81
C VAL A 277 12.59 3.74 10.16
N ALA A 278 13.42 2.71 10.20
CA ALA A 278 14.25 2.43 11.38
C ALA A 278 15.57 3.19 11.30
N TRP A 279 15.85 4.05 12.27
CA TRP A 279 17.15 4.72 12.39
C TRP A 279 18.14 3.84 13.13
N ASP A 280 19.18 3.38 12.46
CA ASP A 280 20.25 2.59 13.06
C ASP A 280 21.00 3.44 14.11
N GLY A 281 21.02 2.98 15.36
CA GLY A 281 21.64 3.71 16.47
C GLY A 281 23.16 3.80 16.39
N ASP A 282 23.82 2.87 15.71
CA ASP A 282 25.28 2.82 15.62
C ASP A 282 25.80 3.69 14.47
N THR A 283 25.09 3.71 13.35
CA THR A 283 25.53 4.39 12.12
C THR A 283 24.77 5.67 11.81
N GLY A 284 23.59 5.87 12.40
CA GLY A 284 22.68 6.97 12.05
C GLY A 284 22.00 6.80 10.69
N GLU A 285 22.19 5.67 10.00
CA GLU A 285 21.56 5.39 8.70
C GLU A 285 20.07 5.03 8.87
N PRO A 286 19.18 5.50 7.98
CA PRO A 286 17.83 4.98 7.91
C PRO A 286 17.84 3.61 7.22
N LEU A 287 16.99 2.71 7.70
CA LEU A 287 16.74 1.38 7.19
C LEU A 287 15.24 1.22 6.95
N PHE A 288 14.85 0.45 5.94
CA PHE A 288 13.44 0.10 5.76
C PHE A 288 12.92 -0.70 6.96
N CYS A 289 11.64 -0.50 7.26
CA CYS A 289 10.92 -1.24 8.28
C CYS A 289 9.58 -1.74 7.71
N GLY A 290 9.31 -3.03 7.87
CA GLY A 290 8.18 -3.69 7.22
C GLY A 290 8.35 -3.88 5.70
N ASP A 291 7.31 -4.42 5.07
CA ASP A 291 7.29 -4.72 3.63
C ASP A 291 6.28 -3.83 2.91
N ALA A 292 6.76 -2.84 2.15
CA ALA A 292 5.94 -1.78 1.55
C ALA A 292 4.88 -1.23 2.52
N ILE A 293 5.28 -1.01 3.78
CA ILE A 293 4.37 -0.96 4.93
C ILE A 293 3.27 0.11 4.82
N ALA A 294 3.47 1.17 4.03
CA ALA A 294 2.42 2.15 3.78
C ALA A 294 1.21 1.56 3.02
N ASP A 295 1.40 0.52 2.19
CA ASP A 295 0.31 -0.14 1.46
C ASP A 295 -0.70 -0.83 2.39
N PRO A 296 -0.32 -1.83 3.21
CA PRO A 296 -1.28 -2.51 4.08
C PRO A 296 -1.84 -1.60 5.17
N LEU A 297 -1.07 -0.62 5.65
CA LEU A 297 -1.60 0.41 6.57
C LEU A 297 -2.72 1.21 5.92
N THR A 298 -2.51 1.65 4.68
CA THR A 298 -3.49 2.47 3.97
C THR A 298 -4.72 1.66 3.61
N GLY A 299 -4.58 0.41 3.16
CA GLY A 299 -5.72 -0.44 2.88
C GLY A 299 -6.59 -0.70 4.10
N LEU A 300 -5.97 -0.95 5.25
CA LEU A 300 -6.66 -1.12 6.52
C LEU A 300 -7.37 0.17 6.98
N TYR A 301 -6.66 1.29 6.99
CA TYR A 301 -7.22 2.60 7.34
C TYR A 301 -8.37 2.99 6.41
N ALA A 302 -8.22 2.77 5.10
CA ALA A 302 -9.23 3.11 4.10
C ALA A 302 -10.49 2.27 4.27
N ALA A 303 -10.38 0.98 4.62
CA ALA A 303 -11.56 0.16 4.94
C ALA A 303 -12.34 0.72 6.13
N CYS A 304 -11.65 1.15 7.20
CA CYS A 304 -12.31 1.83 8.33
C CYS A 304 -13.03 3.12 7.89
N ARG A 305 -12.42 3.91 6.99
CA ARG A 305 -13.02 5.15 6.47
C ARG A 305 -14.25 4.89 5.61
N VAL A 306 -14.21 3.88 4.75
CA VAL A 306 -15.37 3.48 3.92
C VAL A 306 -16.51 3.02 4.81
N VAL A 307 -16.23 2.14 5.79
CA VAL A 307 -17.25 1.67 6.75
C VAL A 307 -17.87 2.85 7.50
N ALA A 308 -17.06 3.81 7.96
CA ALA A 308 -17.57 4.97 8.67
C ALA A 308 -18.43 5.88 7.78
N SER A 309 -18.06 6.04 6.52
CA SER A 309 -18.84 6.80 5.54
C SER A 309 -20.20 6.15 5.27
N LEU A 310 -20.20 4.82 5.07
CA LEU A 310 -21.43 4.03 4.87
C LEU A 310 -22.35 4.02 6.11
N GLU A 311 -21.81 4.00 7.34
CA GLU A 311 -22.62 4.07 8.56
C GLU A 311 -23.29 5.45 8.72
N ALA A 312 -22.65 6.53 8.27
CA ALA A 312 -23.22 7.87 8.35
C ALA A 312 -24.32 8.11 7.31
N SER A 313 -23.98 8.04 6.02
CA SER A 313 -24.94 8.28 4.92
C SER A 313 -24.44 7.85 3.53
N GLY A 314 -23.16 7.49 3.39
CA GLY A 314 -22.50 7.39 2.09
C GLY A 314 -22.35 8.75 1.40
N GLY A 315 -22.18 8.73 0.07
CA GLY A 315 -22.14 9.93 -0.77
C GLY A 315 -20.94 10.84 -0.51
N GLU A 316 -19.74 10.26 -0.42
CA GLU A 316 -18.52 10.96 -0.05
C GLU A 316 -17.37 10.59 -0.98
N LEU A 317 -16.59 11.59 -1.38
CA LEU A 317 -15.28 11.39 -1.98
C LEU A 317 -14.22 11.33 -0.88
N LEU A 318 -13.76 10.13 -0.56
CA LEU A 318 -12.70 9.87 0.40
C LEU A 318 -11.33 9.96 -0.28
N ASP A 319 -10.60 11.05 -0.05
CA ASP A 319 -9.19 11.18 -0.42
C ASP A 319 -8.29 10.63 0.70
N VAL A 320 -7.61 9.52 0.41
CA VAL A 320 -6.69 8.85 1.35
C VAL A 320 -5.28 8.84 0.77
N ALA A 321 -4.43 9.72 1.33
CA ALA A 321 -3.01 9.78 1.03
C ALA A 321 -2.22 8.76 1.86
N MET A 322 -1.53 7.82 1.21
CA MET A 322 -0.69 6.82 1.86
C MET A 322 0.39 7.45 2.75
N ALA A 323 1.02 8.56 2.32
CA ALA A 323 2.01 9.28 3.11
C ALA A 323 1.42 9.83 4.42
N ALA A 324 0.18 10.32 4.38
CA ALA A 324 -0.50 10.86 5.55
C ALA A 324 -0.91 9.75 6.53
N VAL A 325 -1.35 8.59 6.02
CA VAL A 325 -1.62 7.41 6.85
C VAL A 325 -0.34 6.91 7.50
N ALA A 326 0.75 6.74 6.75
CA ALA A 326 2.04 6.33 7.30
C ALA A 326 2.53 7.31 8.38
N ALA A 327 2.47 8.62 8.12
CA ALA A 327 2.88 9.67 9.06
C ALA A 327 2.05 9.66 10.36
N SER A 328 0.77 9.24 10.30
CA SER A 328 -0.07 9.12 11.50
C SER A 328 0.40 8.03 12.48
N THR A 329 1.27 7.12 12.03
CA THR A 329 1.80 6.01 12.86
C THR A 329 3.23 6.26 13.35
N VAL A 330 3.92 7.27 12.82
CA VAL A 330 5.28 7.62 13.22
C VAL A 330 5.29 8.28 14.59
N SER A 331 6.16 7.79 15.48
CA SER A 331 6.29 8.30 16.85
C SER A 331 7.69 8.86 17.08
N GLY A 332 7.88 10.13 16.72
CA GLY A 332 9.15 10.84 16.85
C GLY A 332 10.33 10.18 16.11
N ARG A 333 11.49 10.85 16.12
CA ARG A 333 12.74 10.25 15.63
C ARG A 333 13.53 9.70 16.82
N SER A 334 13.51 8.38 17.00
CA SER A 334 14.30 7.68 18.03
C SER A 334 15.21 6.63 17.40
N PRO A 335 16.40 6.37 17.96
CA PRO A 335 17.23 5.24 17.56
C PRO A 335 16.45 3.93 17.71
N ALA A 336 16.49 3.11 16.66
CA ALA A 336 15.86 1.80 16.67
C ALA A 336 16.59 0.87 17.64
N LYS A 337 15.83 0.05 18.35
CA LYS A 337 16.36 -0.83 19.40
C LYS A 337 16.49 -2.26 18.87
N PRO A 338 17.62 -2.96 19.12
CA PRO A 338 17.75 -4.37 18.80
C PRO A 338 16.71 -5.23 19.54
N VAL A 339 16.15 -6.20 18.84
CA VAL A 339 15.17 -7.14 19.37
C VAL A 339 15.81 -8.53 19.46
N GLN A 340 15.74 -9.16 20.64
CA GLN A 340 16.33 -10.47 20.89
C GLN A 340 15.55 -11.62 20.23
N HIS A 341 14.22 -11.51 20.20
CA HIS A 341 13.34 -12.50 19.58
C HIS A 341 12.26 -11.80 18.76
N ALA A 342 12.18 -12.13 17.48
CA ALA A 342 11.17 -11.64 16.57
C ALA A 342 10.41 -12.83 15.97
N PRO A 343 9.10 -12.99 16.23
CA PRO A 343 8.31 -13.97 15.51
C PRO A 343 8.39 -13.70 14.00
N GLY A 344 8.31 -14.76 13.20
CA GLY A 344 8.28 -14.63 11.76
C GLY A 344 7.04 -13.88 11.26
N PRO A 345 7.08 -13.35 10.03
CA PRO A 345 5.90 -12.75 9.40
C PRO A 345 4.76 -13.78 9.31
N ARG A 346 3.52 -13.31 9.44
CA ARG A 346 2.32 -14.13 9.40
C ARG A 346 1.45 -13.74 8.21
N SER A 347 0.67 -14.69 7.70
CA SER A 347 -0.39 -14.41 6.71
C SER A 347 -1.69 -15.04 7.16
N ARG A 348 -2.82 -14.46 6.76
CA ARG A 348 -4.11 -15.14 6.87
C ARG A 348 -4.12 -16.40 6.00
N VAL A 349 -4.95 -17.35 6.40
CA VAL A 349 -5.23 -18.55 5.61
C VAL A 349 -6.55 -18.32 4.88
N VAL A 350 -6.52 -18.28 3.55
CA VAL A 350 -7.75 -18.24 2.75
C VAL A 350 -8.23 -19.68 2.54
N PRO A 351 -9.48 -20.01 2.90
CA PRO A 351 -10.07 -21.29 2.52
C PRO A 351 -10.07 -21.40 0.99
N THR A 352 -9.36 -22.37 0.44
CA THR A 352 -9.51 -22.70 -0.98
C THR A 352 -10.95 -23.17 -1.18
N ALA A 353 -11.66 -22.58 -2.14
CA ALA A 353 -12.96 -23.09 -2.54
C ALA A 353 -12.78 -24.58 -2.89
N ALA A 354 -13.42 -25.46 -2.12
CA ALA A 354 -13.39 -26.89 -2.37
C ALA A 354 -13.78 -27.11 -3.83
N GLY A 355 -12.88 -27.73 -4.61
CA GLY A 355 -13.10 -27.98 -6.02
C GLY A 355 -14.45 -28.65 -6.22
N SER A 356 -15.29 -28.07 -7.07
CA SER A 356 -16.48 -28.72 -7.59
C SER A 356 -16.03 -29.97 -8.35
N GLY A 357 -16.00 -31.09 -7.63
CA GLY A 357 -15.73 -32.41 -8.19
C GLY A 357 -16.69 -32.66 -9.32
N HIS A 358 -16.19 -32.54 -10.54
CA HIS A 358 -16.86 -33.09 -11.71
C HIS A 358 -16.77 -34.60 -11.57
N GLY A 359 -17.82 -35.19 -11.01
CA GLY A 359 -18.09 -36.62 -11.10
C GLY A 359 -18.23 -36.98 -12.57
N GLY A 360 -17.15 -37.47 -13.16
CA GLY A 360 -17.16 -38.12 -14.46
C GLY A 360 -17.95 -39.41 -14.35
N ASN A 361 -19.20 -39.37 -14.82
CA ASN A 361 -19.98 -40.56 -15.08
C ASN A 361 -19.56 -41.06 -16.47
N ALA A 362 -18.69 -42.07 -16.52
CA ALA A 362 -18.39 -42.79 -17.74
C ALA A 362 -19.48 -43.85 -17.96
N GLY A 363 -20.30 -43.61 -18.99
CA GLY A 363 -20.96 -44.66 -19.75
C GLY A 363 -20.04 -45.17 -20.84
#